data_AF-A0A1J0WJD9-F1
#
_entry.id   AF-A0A1J0WJD9-F1
#
_cell.length_a   1.000
_cell.length_b   1.000
_cell.length_c   1.000
_cell.angle_alpha   90.00
_cell.angle_beta   90.00
_cell.angle_gamma   90.00
#
_symmetry.space_group_name_H-M   'P 1'
#
loop_
_entity.id
_entity.type
_entity.pdbx_description
1 polymer ?
#
loop_
_entity_poly.entity_id
_entity_poly.type
_entity_poly.pdbx_seq_one_letter_code
_entity_poly.pdbx_strand_id
1 'polypeptide(L)' 'MSLIDGSFHVLFAIRQICNRDEIDMWDYDLARDKLGEAVTLVSKLYSEAQKSDANFSSNRFFKDARTKDQVTKAVG' A
#
# COMPACT_ATOMS: atom_id res chain seq x y z
N MET A 1 -15.01 -0.59 7.85
CA MET A 1 -14.28 0.64 7.47
C MET A 1 -12.83 0.37 7.09
N SER A 2 -12.07 -0.42 7.86
CA SER A 2 -10.66 -0.77 7.55
C SER A 2 -10.41 -1.44 6.20
N LEU A 3 -11.37 -2.24 5.69
CA LEU A 3 -11.24 -2.90 4.39
C LEU A 3 -11.18 -1.90 3.23
N ILE A 4 -11.98 -0.83 3.26
CA ILE A 4 -12.02 0.17 2.18
C ILE A 4 -10.72 0.98 2.19
N ASP A 5 -10.30 1.42 3.37
CA ASP A 5 -9.09 2.21 3.53
C ASP A 5 -7.84 1.37 3.17
N GLY A 6 -7.80 0.09 3.55
CA GLY A 6 -6.74 -0.84 3.16
C GLY A 6 -6.66 -1.07 1.65
N SER A 7 -7.80 -1.35 1.01
CA SER A 7 -7.87 -1.51 -0.45
C SER A 7 -7.40 -0.25 -1.20
N PHE A 8 -7.72 0.94 -0.69
CA PHE A 8 -7.24 2.18 -1.27
C PHE A 8 -5.70 2.29 -1.24
N HIS A 9 -5.06 1.89 -0.13
CA HIS A 9 -3.60 1.90 -0.02
C HIS A 9 -2.95 0.85 -0.91
N VAL A 10 -3.61 -0.30 -1.11
CA VAL A 10 -3.16 -1.31 -2.08
C VAL A 10 -3.22 -0.77 -3.51
N LEU A 11 -4.32 -0.12 -3.90
CA LEU A 11 -4.42 0.53 -5.22
C LEU A 11 -3.36 1.63 -5.41
N PHE A 12 -3.09 2.41 -4.36
CA PHE A 12 -2.01 3.38 -4.38
C PHE A 12 -0.64 2.72 -4.55
N ALA A 13 -0.39 1.60 -3.86
CA ALA A 13 0.84 0.83 -4.00
C ALA A 13 1.00 0.25 -5.42
N ILE A 14 -0.06 -0.29 -6.03
CA ILE A 14 -0.05 -0.74 -7.43
C ILE A 14 0.39 0.39 -8.35
N ARG A 15 -0.17 1.60 -8.19
CA ARG A 15 0.23 2.76 -8.99
C ARG A 15 1.72 3.09 -8.84
N GLN A 16 2.25 3.07 -7.61
CA GLN A 16 3.68 3.32 -7.39
C GLN A 16 4.56 2.24 -8.02
N ILE A 17 4.16 0.98 -7.93
CA ILE A 17 4.88 -0.15 -8.54
C ILE A 17 4.86 -0.04 -10.05
N CYS A 18 3.71 0.27 -10.67
CA CYS A 18 3.64 0.49 -12.12
C CYS A 18 4.52 1.67 -12.56
N ASN A 19 4.54 2.77 -11.78
CA ASN A 19 5.44 3.89 -12.08
C ASN A 19 6.93 3.50 -12.00
N ARG A 20 7.32 2.70 -10.99
CA ARG A 20 8.70 2.21 -10.82
C ARG A 20 9.12 1.30 -11.97
N ASP A 21 8.20 0.41 -12.39
CA ASP A 21 8.46 -0.62 -13.40
C ASP A 21 8.18 -0.12 -14.84
N GLU A 22 7.87 1.18 -15.01
CA GLU A 22 7.52 1.81 -16.29
C GLU A 22 6.33 1.11 -17.01
N ILE A 23 5.39 0.58 -16.24
CA ILE A 23 4.17 -0.09 -16.73
C ILE A 23 3.06 0.94 -16.91
N ASP A 24 2.36 0.90 -18.05
CA ASP A 24 1.13 1.66 -18.23
C ASP A 24 0.05 1.14 -17.26
N MET A 25 -0.40 1.99 -16.35
CA MET A 25 -1.43 1.66 -15.37
C MET A 25 -2.81 1.38 -15.98
N TRP A 26 -3.00 1.72 -17.26
CA TRP A 26 -4.21 1.39 -18.01
C TRP A 26 -4.13 0.02 -18.71
N ASP A 27 -2.94 -0.59 -18.76
CA ASP A 27 -2.81 -2.01 -19.08
C ASP A 27 -3.26 -2.82 -17.86
N TYR A 28 -4.52 -3.22 -17.89
CA TYR A 28 -5.17 -3.92 -16.79
C TYR A 28 -4.45 -5.23 -16.43
N ASP A 29 -3.98 -5.98 -17.41
CA ASP A 29 -3.37 -7.28 -17.17
C ASP A 29 -2.02 -7.12 -16.47
N LEU A 30 -1.16 -6.22 -16.98
CA LEU A 30 0.13 -5.93 -16.35
C LEU A 30 -0.02 -5.29 -14.97
N ALA A 31 -0.97 -4.36 -14.79
CA ALA A 31 -1.22 -3.73 -13.50
C ALA A 31 -1.81 -4.72 -12.47
N ARG A 32 -2.68 -5.63 -12.90
CA ARG A 32 -3.27 -6.67 -12.04
C ARG A 32 -2.22 -7.62 -11.50
N ASP A 33 -1.20 -7.97 -12.29
CA ASP A 33 -0.12 -8.85 -11.85
C ASP A 33 0.68 -8.27 -10.67
N LYS A 34 0.64 -6.94 -10.48
CA LYS A 34 1.28 -6.25 -9.34
C LYS A 34 0.47 -6.27 -8.04
N LEU A 35 -0.77 -6.76 -8.07
CA LEU A 35 -1.64 -6.80 -6.89
C LEU A 35 -1.01 -7.59 -5.74
N GLY A 36 -0.39 -8.74 -6.02
CA GLY A 36 0.24 -9.58 -5.01
C GLY A 36 1.39 -8.88 -4.28
N GLU A 37 2.25 -8.19 -5.03
CA GLU A 37 3.35 -7.37 -4.51
C GLU A 37 2.80 -6.21 -3.65
N ALA A 38 1.81 -5.47 -4.17
CA ALA A 38 1.18 -4.37 -3.47
C ALA A 38 0.54 -4.77 -2.14
N VAL A 39 -0.22 -5.89 -2.13
CA VAL A 39 -0.82 -6.43 -0.90
C VAL A 39 0.26 -6.83 0.11
N THR A 40 1.32 -7.50 -0.35
CA THR A 40 2.42 -7.93 0.52
C THR A 40 3.11 -6.73 1.16
N LEU A 41 3.39 -5.69 0.38
CA LEU A 41 4.04 -4.46 0.83
C LEU A 41 3.19 -3.72 1.89
N VAL A 42 1.91 -3.48 1.59
CA VAL A 42 1.00 -2.81 2.53
C VAL A 42 0.81 -3.64 3.81
N SER A 43 0.70 -4.97 3.69
CA SER A 43 0.57 -5.88 4.84
C SER A 43 1.81 -5.86 5.73
N LYS A 44 3.01 -5.76 5.13
CA LYS A 44 4.26 -5.63 5.87
C LYS A 44 4.29 -4.32 6.67
N LEU A 45 4.01 -3.19 6.02
CA LEU A 45 3.96 -1.87 6.68
C LEU A 45 2.93 -1.84 7.82
N TYR A 46 1.75 -2.41 7.59
CA TYR A 46 0.71 -2.54 8.60
C TYR A 46 1.21 -3.36 9.81
N SER A 47 1.84 -4.51 9.54
CA SER A 47 2.35 -5.40 10.59
C SER A 47 3.49 -4.78 11.39
N GLU A 48 4.36 -4.01 10.74
CA GLU A 48 5.43 -3.26 11.39
C GLU A 48 4.87 -2.15 12.29
N ALA A 49 3.92 -1.37 11.77
CA ALA A 49 3.24 -0.32 12.54
C ALA A 49 2.51 -0.89 13.76
N GLN A 50 1.84 -2.04 13.61
CA GLN A 50 1.17 -2.73 14.69
C GLN A 50 2.14 -3.20 15.78
N LYS A 51 3.35 -3.65 15.41
CA LYS A 51 4.38 -4.07 16.37
C LYS A 51 5.05 -2.90 17.08
N SER A 52 5.22 -1.77 16.39
CA SER A 52 5.94 -0.60 16.94
C SER A 52 5.09 0.29 17.86
N ASP A 53 3.77 0.15 17.83
CA ASP A 53 2.86 1.09 18.47
C ASP A 53 1.89 0.37 19.42
N ALA A 54 2.09 0.54 20.72
CA ALA A 54 1.26 -0.07 21.75
C ALA A 54 -0.21 0.39 21.71
N ASN A 55 -0.50 1.54 21.09
CA ASN A 55 -1.84 2.10 20.92
C ASN A 55 -2.32 2.03 19.47
N PHE A 56 -1.82 1.05 18.71
CA PHE A 56 -2.14 0.89 17.30
C PHE A 56 -3.65 0.83 17.03
N SER A 57 -4.08 1.46 15.94
CA SER A 57 -5.43 1.35 15.41
C SER A 57 -5.37 1.36 13.90
N SER A 58 -6.04 0.40 13.25
CA SER A 58 -6.11 0.33 11.78
C SER A 58 -6.67 1.62 11.17
N ASN A 59 -7.66 2.24 11.83
CA ASN A 59 -8.24 3.50 11.37
C ASN A 59 -7.24 4.66 11.47
N ARG A 60 -6.37 4.68 12.50
CA ARG A 60 -5.30 5.69 12.60
C ARG A 60 -4.24 5.45 11.53
N PHE A 61 -3.81 4.20 11.35
CA PHE A 61 -2.81 3.84 10.36
C PHE A 61 -3.25 4.22 8.94
N PHE A 62 -4.43 3.80 8.49
CA PHE A 62 -4.86 4.10 7.13
C PHE A 62 -5.30 5.55 6.89
N LYS A 63 -5.53 6.35 7.93
CA LYS A 63 -5.85 7.78 7.79
C LYS A 63 -4.66 8.70 8.04
N ASP A 64 -3.53 8.16 8.45
CA ASP A 64 -2.31 8.93 8.59
C ASP A 64 -1.82 9.37 7.20
N ALA A 65 -1.56 10.67 7.06
CA ALA A 65 -1.03 11.24 5.83
C ALA A 65 0.31 10.60 5.43
N ARG A 66 1.09 10.12 6.41
CA ARG A 66 2.42 9.53 6.21
C ARG A 66 2.37 8.12 5.62
N THR A 67 1.24 7.42 5.68
CA THR A 67 1.13 6.05 5.19
C THR A 67 1.37 5.97 3.68
N LYS A 68 0.96 7.00 2.93
CA LYS A 68 1.29 7.10 1.49
C LYS A 68 2.78 7.29 1.26
N ASP A 69 3.44 8.14 2.05
CA ASP A 69 4.89 8.36 1.95
C ASP A 69 5.66 7.07 2.28
N GLN A 70 5.19 6.30 3.26
CA GLN A 70 5.75 5.00 3.60
C GLN A 70 5.60 3.99 2.46
N VAL A 71 4.43 3.95 1.81
CA VAL A 71 4.23 3.12 0.62
C VAL A 71 5.19 3.53 -0.50
N THR A 72 5.28 4.82 -0.82
CA THR A 72 6.20 5.32 -1.86
C THR A 72 7.66 4.96 -1.55
N LYS A 73 8.11 5.14 -0.31
CA LYS A 73 9.46 4.75 0.13
C LYS A 73 9.71 3.25 0.13
N ALA A 74 8.68 2.44 0.34
CA ALA A 74 8.82 0.98 0.35
C ALA A 74 8.85 0.40 -1.07
N VAL A 75 8.31 1.13 -2.06
CA VAL A 75 8.33 0.74 -3.47
C VAL A 75 9.65 1.13 -4.14
N GLY A 76 10.16 2.34 -3.86
CA GLY A 76 11.36 2.92 -4.46
C GLY A 76 12.67 2.45 -3.85
#